data_AF-S4A452-F1
#
_entry.id   AF-S4A452-F1
#
_cell.length_a   1.000
_cell.length_b   1.000
_cell.length_c   1.000
_cell.angle_alpha   90.00
_cell.angle_beta   90.00
_cell.angle_gamma   90.00
#
_symmetry.space_group_name_H-M   'P 1'
#
loop_
_entity.id
_entity.type
_entity.pdbx_description
1 polymer ?
#
loop_
_entity_poly.entity_id
_entity_poly.type
_entity_poly.pdbx_seq_one_letter_code
_entity_poly.pdbx_strand_id
1 'polypeptide(L)'
;MVSAVEHSAVLHAAAAHERGGGTVTEVGVDRAGAVSAEAYGAALRPDTALACLQSANHEVGTEQPVAEVADGCRAAGVPLLVDAAQSLPWGRVDGDWSLLAASAHKWGGPAGVGLLVVRKGARFAPRGPVDERESGRAPGFENIPAIVAAAASLRAVRAEAAAEAGRLRELTERIRARVPGLVPDVEVVGDPVRRLPHLVTFSCLYVDGETLLHELDRAGFSVSSGSSCTSSTLTPSHVLKAMGVVSEGNVRVSLPFGADAAEVERFLDVLPGAVAGVREKLGAPVAPAAAGTLDELTVDALGERCPLPVIELAKALPRVRVGGTVTVLSDDEVAAVDIPAWCWTRKQEYVGPRERERGVAYVVRRLV
;
A
#
# COMPACT_ATOMS: atom_id res chain seq x y z
N MET A 1 -11.76 -15.91 -0.10
CA MET A 1 -10.32 -15.75 0.13
C MET A 1 -9.87 -14.46 -0.50
N VAL A 2 -9.01 -13.69 0.15
CA VAL A 2 -8.53 -12.37 -0.31
C VAL A 2 -7.02 -12.24 -0.08
N SER A 3 -6.34 -11.39 -0.83
CA SER A 3 -4.99 -10.94 -0.45
C SER A 3 -5.08 -9.92 0.70
N ALA A 4 -4.06 -9.85 1.54
CA ALA A 4 -3.96 -8.86 2.62
C ALA A 4 -3.87 -7.41 2.10
N VAL A 5 -3.48 -7.22 0.83
CA VAL A 5 -3.25 -5.89 0.24
C VAL A 5 -4.42 -5.38 -0.62
N GLU A 6 -5.54 -6.10 -0.69
CA GLU A 6 -6.69 -5.71 -1.51
C GLU A 6 -7.19 -4.28 -1.22
N HIS A 7 -7.90 -3.69 -2.18
CA HIS A 7 -8.59 -2.43 -1.93
C HIS A 7 -9.66 -2.59 -0.84
N SER A 8 -9.90 -1.53 -0.07
CA SER A 8 -10.85 -1.53 1.06
C SER A 8 -12.25 -2.02 0.66
N ALA A 9 -12.70 -1.77 -0.57
CA ALA A 9 -13.98 -2.29 -1.08
C ALA A 9 -14.06 -3.83 -1.04
N VAL A 10 -12.96 -4.53 -1.36
CA VAL A 10 -12.89 -5.99 -1.31
C VAL A 10 -12.77 -6.48 0.14
N LEU A 11 -11.91 -5.84 0.95
CA LEU A 11 -11.73 -6.20 2.36
C LEU A 11 -13.01 -5.97 3.18
N HIS A 12 -13.73 -4.86 2.96
CA HIS A 12 -15.01 -4.60 3.61
C HIS A 12 -16.10 -5.59 3.16
N ALA A 13 -16.10 -6.01 1.90
CA ALA A 13 -17.01 -7.05 1.42
C ALA A 13 -16.71 -8.41 2.07
N ALA A 14 -15.42 -8.74 2.24
CA ALA A 14 -14.98 -9.94 2.96
C ALA A 14 -15.40 -9.87 4.44
N ALA A 15 -15.15 -8.76 5.13
CA ALA A 15 -15.58 -8.56 6.52
C ALA A 15 -17.11 -8.63 6.67
N ALA A 16 -17.87 -8.11 5.70
CA ALA A 16 -19.33 -8.25 5.69
C ALA A 16 -19.77 -9.72 5.50
N HIS A 17 -19.04 -10.51 4.71
CA HIS A 17 -19.27 -11.94 4.55
C HIS A 17 -19.01 -12.70 5.86
N GLU A 18 -17.91 -12.40 6.57
CA GLU A 18 -17.62 -13.01 7.89
C GLU A 18 -18.68 -12.68 8.93
N ARG A 19 -19.11 -11.40 9.01
CA ARG A 19 -20.23 -11.01 9.89
C ARG A 19 -21.54 -11.73 9.56
N GLY A 20 -21.69 -12.19 8.32
CA GLY A 20 -22.81 -13.01 7.86
C GLY A 20 -22.66 -14.51 8.16
N GLY A 21 -21.64 -14.93 8.91
CA GLY A 21 -21.36 -16.33 9.23
C GLY A 21 -20.52 -17.07 8.19
N GLY A 22 -19.99 -16.35 7.19
CA GLY A 22 -19.02 -16.89 6.24
C GLY A 22 -17.62 -17.04 6.84
N THR A 23 -16.70 -17.63 6.08
CA THR A 23 -15.28 -17.69 6.47
C THR A 23 -14.43 -16.94 5.45
N VAL A 24 -13.48 -16.13 5.91
CA VAL A 24 -12.48 -15.50 5.06
C VAL A 24 -11.11 -16.02 5.42
N THR A 25 -10.36 -16.35 4.38
CA THR A 25 -8.93 -16.65 4.47
C THR A 25 -8.21 -15.48 3.81
N GLU A 26 -7.31 -14.85 4.55
CA GLU A 26 -6.45 -13.78 4.05
C GLU A 26 -5.06 -14.35 3.73
N VAL A 27 -4.52 -13.99 2.56
CA VAL A 27 -3.19 -14.41 2.09
C VAL A 27 -2.24 -13.23 2.19
N GLY A 28 -1.19 -13.38 2.99
CA GLY A 28 -0.15 -12.37 3.16
C GLY A 28 0.68 -12.11 1.89
N VAL A 29 1.49 -11.06 1.95
CA VAL A 29 2.41 -10.67 0.87
C VAL A 29 3.85 -10.62 1.37
N ASP A 30 4.78 -10.58 0.44
CA ASP A 30 6.17 -10.25 0.74
C ASP A 30 6.38 -8.74 0.97
N ARG A 31 7.63 -8.34 1.29
CA ARG A 31 8.00 -6.93 1.47
C ARG A 31 7.89 -6.09 0.20
N ALA A 32 7.83 -6.71 -0.98
CA ALA A 32 7.57 -6.01 -2.23
C ALA A 32 6.06 -5.80 -2.45
N GLY A 33 5.19 -6.41 -1.63
CA GLY A 33 3.74 -6.30 -1.73
C GLY A 33 3.13 -7.29 -2.72
N ALA A 34 3.85 -8.35 -3.11
CA ALA A 34 3.35 -9.40 -3.99
C ALA A 34 2.91 -10.63 -3.19
N VAL A 35 1.82 -11.27 -3.62
CA VAL A 35 1.47 -12.61 -3.14
C VAL A 35 2.38 -13.65 -3.77
N SER A 36 2.70 -14.73 -3.04
CA SER A 36 3.25 -15.94 -3.65
C SER A 36 2.11 -16.75 -4.26
N ALA A 37 2.22 -17.10 -5.55
CA ALA A 37 1.22 -17.94 -6.23
C ALA A 37 1.09 -19.32 -5.56
N GLU A 38 2.19 -19.87 -5.06
CA GLU A 38 2.21 -21.13 -4.30
C GLU A 38 1.44 -20.99 -2.98
N ALA A 39 1.74 -19.95 -2.19
CA ALA A 39 1.05 -19.71 -0.93
C ALA A 39 -0.44 -19.43 -1.13
N TYR A 40 -0.78 -18.70 -2.20
CA TYR A 40 -2.15 -18.41 -2.57
C TYR A 40 -2.90 -19.69 -2.98
N GLY A 41 -2.26 -20.57 -3.75
CA GLY A 41 -2.79 -21.88 -4.10
C GLY A 41 -2.97 -22.81 -2.90
N ALA A 42 -2.00 -22.85 -1.98
CA ALA A 42 -2.06 -23.65 -0.76
C ALA A 42 -3.17 -23.19 0.22
N ALA A 43 -3.56 -21.92 0.15
CA ALA A 43 -4.66 -21.37 0.95
C ALA A 43 -6.05 -21.73 0.40
N LEU A 44 -6.14 -22.24 -0.84
CA LEU A 44 -7.40 -22.69 -1.42
C LEU A 44 -7.89 -23.96 -0.71
N ARG A 45 -9.09 -23.88 -0.16
CA ARG A 45 -9.80 -24.98 0.51
C ARG A 45 -10.91 -25.55 -0.38
N PRO A 46 -11.34 -26.80 -0.18
CA PRO A 46 -12.46 -27.40 -0.93
C PRO A 46 -13.78 -26.62 -0.83
N ASP A 47 -13.98 -25.83 0.24
CA ASP A 47 -15.14 -24.98 0.47
C ASP A 47 -14.94 -23.52 0.02
N THR A 48 -13.85 -23.21 -0.71
CA THR A 48 -13.59 -21.85 -1.19
C THR A 48 -14.55 -21.47 -2.30
N ALA A 49 -15.49 -20.58 -2.00
CA ALA A 49 -16.49 -20.13 -2.97
C ALA A 49 -15.97 -19.06 -3.96
N LEU A 50 -14.99 -18.25 -3.55
CA LEU A 50 -14.42 -17.16 -4.34
C LEU A 50 -13.02 -16.80 -3.83
N ALA A 51 -12.08 -16.64 -4.76
CA ALA A 51 -10.79 -16.01 -4.54
C ALA A 51 -10.80 -14.58 -5.12
N CYS A 52 -10.17 -13.62 -4.44
CA CYS A 52 -10.03 -12.25 -4.89
C CYS A 52 -8.57 -11.82 -4.88
N LEU A 53 -8.10 -11.27 -6.00
CA LEU A 53 -6.75 -10.74 -6.13
C LEU A 53 -6.75 -9.47 -6.99
N GLN A 54 -6.30 -8.34 -6.47
CA GLN A 54 -6.05 -7.17 -7.28
C GLN A 54 -4.94 -7.46 -8.29
N SER A 55 -5.05 -6.90 -9.49
CA SER A 55 -4.03 -7.04 -10.53
C SER A 55 -2.74 -6.27 -10.24
N ALA A 56 -2.85 -5.14 -9.56
CA ALA A 56 -1.73 -4.33 -9.12
C ALA A 56 -2.16 -3.47 -7.93
N ASN A 57 -1.23 -3.22 -7.01
CA ASN A 57 -1.52 -2.49 -5.80
C ASN A 57 -1.62 -0.97 -6.05
N HIS A 58 -2.66 -0.36 -5.50
CA HIS A 58 -2.97 1.07 -5.66
C HIS A 58 -2.14 2.01 -4.77
N GLU A 59 -1.38 1.46 -3.82
CA GLU A 59 -0.48 2.23 -2.97
C GLU A 59 0.97 2.11 -3.44
N VAL A 60 1.48 0.90 -3.61
CA VAL A 60 2.91 0.67 -3.91
C VAL A 60 3.20 0.30 -5.37
N GLY A 61 2.17 0.16 -6.19
CA GLY A 61 2.29 -0.10 -7.63
C GLY A 61 2.63 -1.55 -8.00
N THR A 62 2.99 -2.41 -7.05
CA THR A 62 3.37 -3.80 -7.30
C THR A 62 2.30 -4.57 -8.05
N GLU A 63 2.69 -5.17 -9.17
CA GLU A 63 1.85 -6.05 -9.99
C GLU A 63 1.78 -7.44 -9.36
N GLN A 64 0.57 -8.00 -9.27
CA GLN A 64 0.35 -9.32 -8.70
C GLN A 64 0.49 -10.42 -9.78
N PRO A 65 0.89 -11.65 -9.41
CA PRO A 65 1.00 -12.79 -10.33
C PRO A 65 -0.39 -13.37 -10.67
N VAL A 66 -1.22 -12.58 -11.36
CA VAL A 66 -2.62 -12.94 -11.63
C VAL A 66 -2.73 -14.20 -12.48
N ALA A 67 -1.86 -14.37 -13.48
CA ALA A 67 -1.91 -15.52 -14.38
C ALA A 67 -1.66 -16.83 -13.63
N GLU A 68 -0.61 -16.87 -12.81
CA GLU A 68 -0.23 -18.01 -12.01
C GLU A 68 -1.29 -18.34 -10.94
N VAL A 69 -1.85 -17.30 -10.31
CA VAL A 69 -2.94 -17.48 -9.34
C VAL A 69 -4.22 -17.97 -10.02
N ALA A 70 -4.52 -17.48 -11.23
CA ALA A 70 -5.67 -17.94 -12.00
C ALA A 70 -5.55 -19.43 -12.36
N ASP A 71 -4.35 -19.90 -12.73
CA ASP A 71 -4.09 -21.31 -13.01
C ASP A 71 -4.33 -22.18 -11.76
N GLY A 72 -3.84 -21.75 -10.60
CA GLY A 72 -4.09 -22.42 -9.32
C GLY A 72 -5.57 -22.47 -8.95
N CYS A 73 -6.28 -21.35 -9.10
CA CYS A 73 -7.73 -21.28 -8.86
C CYS A 73 -8.52 -22.19 -9.80
N ARG A 74 -8.16 -22.21 -11.09
CA ARG A 74 -8.77 -23.08 -12.10
C ARG A 74 -8.56 -24.55 -11.77
N ALA A 75 -7.34 -24.95 -11.38
CA ALA A 75 -7.03 -26.32 -10.99
C ALA A 75 -7.85 -26.77 -9.77
N ALA A 76 -8.14 -25.85 -8.84
CA ALA A 76 -8.98 -26.09 -7.68
C ALA A 76 -10.50 -25.96 -7.94
N GLY A 77 -10.91 -25.55 -9.14
CA GLY A 77 -12.33 -25.27 -9.45
C GLY A 77 -12.90 -24.04 -8.74
N VAL A 78 -12.05 -23.14 -8.26
CA VAL A 78 -12.43 -21.92 -7.52
C VAL A 78 -12.46 -20.72 -8.48
N PRO A 79 -13.53 -19.91 -8.50
CA PRO A 79 -13.55 -18.72 -9.33
C PRO A 79 -12.63 -17.63 -8.77
N LEU A 80 -11.94 -16.92 -9.67
CA LEU A 80 -11.09 -15.78 -9.33
C LEU A 80 -11.74 -14.46 -9.78
N LEU A 81 -11.94 -13.55 -8.84
CA LEU A 81 -12.26 -12.14 -9.08
C LEU A 81 -10.97 -11.33 -9.06
N VAL A 82 -10.73 -10.58 -10.14
CA VAL A 82 -9.58 -9.68 -10.25
C VAL A 82 -10.02 -8.23 -10.14
N ASP A 83 -9.48 -7.49 -9.18
CA ASP A 83 -9.57 -6.02 -9.19
C ASP A 83 -8.54 -5.45 -10.17
N ALA A 84 -9.02 -5.05 -11.34
CA ALA A 84 -8.22 -4.49 -12.43
C ALA A 84 -8.20 -2.97 -12.45
N ALA A 85 -8.70 -2.28 -11.41
CA ALA A 85 -8.87 -0.83 -11.41
C ALA A 85 -7.57 -0.08 -11.75
N GLN A 86 -6.42 -0.58 -11.30
CA GLN A 86 -5.12 0.07 -11.49
C GLN A 86 -4.38 -0.35 -12.77
N SER A 87 -4.59 -1.57 -13.26
CA SER A 87 -3.85 -2.13 -14.41
C SER A 87 -4.57 -1.97 -15.74
N LEU A 88 -5.92 -1.93 -15.73
CA LEU A 88 -6.73 -1.84 -16.94
C LEU A 88 -6.40 -0.64 -17.87
N PRO A 89 -6.03 0.55 -17.36
CA PRO A 89 -5.60 1.67 -18.20
C PRO A 89 -4.35 1.36 -19.03
N TRP A 90 -3.47 0.47 -18.54
CA TRP A 90 -2.15 0.19 -19.10
C TRP A 90 -2.13 -1.03 -20.02
N GLY A 91 -2.96 -2.03 -19.73
CA GLY A 91 -2.87 -3.30 -20.43
C GLY A 91 -4.02 -4.25 -20.11
N ARG A 92 -4.07 -5.35 -20.87
CA ARG A 92 -4.94 -6.48 -20.52
C ARG A 92 -4.37 -7.16 -19.28
N VAL A 93 -5.25 -7.63 -18.41
CA VAL A 93 -4.86 -8.52 -17.32
C VAL A 93 -4.87 -9.95 -17.83
N ASP A 94 -3.70 -10.57 -17.86
CA ASP A 94 -3.51 -11.94 -18.32
C ASP A 94 -4.07 -12.97 -17.33
N GLY A 95 -4.20 -14.22 -17.78
CA GLY A 95 -4.72 -15.32 -16.99
C GLY A 95 -6.18 -15.67 -17.25
N ASP A 96 -6.57 -16.85 -16.76
CA ASP A 96 -7.93 -17.37 -16.90
C ASP A 96 -8.82 -17.05 -15.69
N TRP A 97 -8.83 -15.78 -15.28
CA TRP A 97 -9.70 -15.27 -14.22
C TRP A 97 -11.19 -15.40 -14.58
N SER A 98 -12.06 -15.54 -13.59
CA SER A 98 -13.52 -15.72 -13.80
C SER A 98 -14.26 -14.40 -13.92
N LEU A 99 -13.85 -13.42 -13.10
CA LEU A 99 -14.48 -12.11 -12.96
C LEU A 99 -13.38 -11.03 -12.97
N LEU A 100 -13.67 -9.87 -13.53
CA LEU A 100 -12.77 -8.72 -13.48
C LEU A 100 -13.57 -7.45 -13.18
N ALA A 101 -13.17 -6.71 -12.16
CA ALA A 101 -13.80 -5.46 -11.75
C ALA A 101 -12.87 -4.26 -12.00
N ALA A 102 -13.42 -3.12 -12.40
CA ALA A 102 -12.65 -1.86 -12.48
C ALA A 102 -13.58 -0.65 -12.40
N SER A 103 -13.04 0.55 -12.16
CA SER A 103 -13.82 1.79 -12.06
C SER A 103 -13.29 2.89 -12.97
N ALA A 104 -14.18 3.59 -13.67
CA ALA A 104 -13.80 4.45 -14.79
C ALA A 104 -12.96 5.68 -14.42
N HIS A 105 -13.14 6.19 -13.20
CA HIS A 105 -12.36 7.31 -12.70
C HIS A 105 -10.86 7.00 -12.57
N LYS A 106 -10.43 5.72 -12.69
CA LYS A 106 -9.01 5.34 -12.71
C LYS A 106 -8.32 5.56 -14.07
N TRP A 107 -9.07 5.80 -15.14
CA TRP A 107 -8.53 6.10 -16.48
C TRP A 107 -9.09 7.39 -17.08
N GLY A 108 -9.46 8.35 -16.23
CA GLY A 108 -10.03 9.64 -16.69
C GLY A 108 -11.46 9.53 -17.23
N GLY A 109 -12.17 8.43 -16.95
CA GLY A 109 -13.62 8.36 -17.12
C GLY A 109 -14.36 9.03 -15.94
N PRO A 110 -15.68 9.22 -16.03
CA PRO A 110 -16.45 9.83 -14.96
C PRO A 110 -16.50 8.93 -13.71
N ALA A 111 -16.61 9.56 -12.54
CA ALA A 111 -16.97 8.85 -11.31
C ALA A 111 -18.41 8.31 -11.38
N GLY A 112 -18.72 7.30 -10.58
CA GLY A 112 -20.07 6.70 -10.51
C GLY A 112 -20.38 5.65 -11.59
N VAL A 113 -19.41 5.30 -12.43
CA VAL A 113 -19.52 4.16 -13.37
C VAL A 113 -18.31 3.24 -13.23
N GLY A 114 -18.57 1.94 -13.28
CA GLY A 114 -17.56 0.89 -13.24
C GLY A 114 -17.93 -0.24 -14.20
N LEU A 115 -17.10 -1.27 -14.22
CA LEU A 115 -17.29 -2.46 -15.03
C LEU A 115 -17.09 -3.70 -14.18
N LEU A 116 -17.91 -4.70 -14.45
CA LEU A 116 -17.73 -6.08 -14.02
C LEU A 116 -17.79 -6.97 -15.25
N VAL A 117 -16.66 -7.54 -15.62
CA VAL A 117 -16.56 -8.53 -16.68
C VAL A 117 -16.81 -9.90 -16.08
N VAL A 118 -17.76 -10.64 -16.64
CA VAL A 118 -18.07 -12.02 -16.26
C VAL A 118 -17.68 -12.93 -17.42
N ARG A 119 -16.68 -13.79 -17.22
CA ARG A 119 -16.24 -14.74 -18.26
C ARG A 119 -17.36 -15.75 -18.57
N LYS A 120 -17.49 -16.14 -19.83
CA LYS A 120 -18.47 -17.16 -20.24
C LYS A 120 -18.25 -18.45 -19.43
N GLY A 121 -19.32 -18.96 -18.83
CA GLY A 121 -19.28 -20.15 -17.98
C GLY A 121 -19.11 -19.86 -16.48
N ALA A 122 -18.70 -18.64 -16.09
CA ALA A 122 -18.69 -18.24 -14.69
C ALA A 122 -20.12 -18.04 -14.19
N ARG A 123 -20.45 -18.63 -13.05
CA ARG A 123 -21.74 -18.41 -12.37
C ARG A 123 -21.71 -17.05 -11.68
N PHE A 124 -22.72 -16.23 -11.92
CA PHE A 124 -22.85 -14.90 -11.36
C PHE A 124 -24.31 -14.62 -11.02
N ALA A 125 -24.56 -14.04 -9.86
CA ALA A 125 -25.88 -13.57 -9.44
C ALA A 125 -25.72 -12.16 -8.84
N PRO A 126 -26.37 -11.13 -9.41
CA PRO A 126 -26.25 -9.76 -8.92
C PRO A 126 -26.91 -9.60 -7.55
N ARG A 127 -26.32 -8.73 -6.70
CA ARG A 127 -26.94 -8.30 -5.45
C ARG A 127 -27.82 -7.08 -5.73
N GLY A 128 -29.12 -7.26 -5.73
CA GLY A 128 -30.08 -6.18 -5.91
C GLY A 128 -31.50 -6.71 -6.10
N PRO A 129 -32.50 -5.82 -6.18
CA PRO A 129 -33.82 -6.22 -6.65
C PRO A 129 -33.70 -6.83 -8.05
N VAL A 130 -34.54 -7.79 -8.35
CA VAL A 130 -34.66 -8.33 -9.71
C VAL A 130 -35.21 -7.22 -10.61
N ASP A 131 -34.53 -6.97 -11.71
CA ASP A 131 -34.96 -6.10 -12.81
C ASP A 131 -34.78 -6.89 -14.10
N GLU A 132 -35.65 -6.73 -15.08
CA GLU A 132 -35.53 -7.42 -16.38
C GLU A 132 -34.50 -6.75 -17.29
N ARG A 133 -34.13 -5.48 -17.01
CA ARG A 133 -33.10 -4.75 -17.75
C ARG A 133 -31.74 -5.44 -17.63
N GLU A 134 -30.87 -5.19 -18.63
CA GLU A 134 -29.56 -5.81 -18.72
C GLU A 134 -29.59 -7.35 -18.56
N SER A 135 -30.67 -8.00 -19.02
CA SER A 135 -30.91 -9.45 -18.83
C SER A 135 -30.83 -9.89 -17.36
N GLY A 136 -31.28 -9.03 -16.43
CA GLY A 136 -31.22 -9.28 -15.01
C GLY A 136 -29.85 -9.13 -14.36
N ARG A 137 -28.87 -8.52 -15.05
CA ARG A 137 -27.50 -8.36 -14.55
C ARG A 137 -27.29 -7.12 -13.69
N ALA A 138 -28.07 -6.07 -13.92
CA ALA A 138 -27.99 -4.82 -13.18
C ALA A 138 -29.39 -4.19 -13.07
N PRO A 139 -29.84 -3.77 -11.86
CA PRO A 139 -31.11 -3.09 -11.70
C PRO A 139 -31.00 -1.59 -12.02
N GLY A 140 -32.13 -1.00 -12.43
CA GLY A 140 -32.25 0.44 -12.68
C GLY A 140 -31.96 0.83 -14.14
N PHE A 141 -32.18 2.12 -14.43
CA PHE A 141 -31.92 2.68 -15.76
C PHE A 141 -30.42 2.88 -15.99
N GLU A 142 -29.99 2.60 -17.21
CA GLU A 142 -28.61 2.69 -17.63
C GLU A 142 -28.16 4.16 -17.68
N ASN A 143 -27.02 4.46 -17.06
CA ASN A 143 -26.37 5.76 -17.21
C ASN A 143 -25.59 5.79 -18.53
N ILE A 144 -26.31 5.82 -19.66
CA ILE A 144 -25.73 5.78 -21.02
C ILE A 144 -24.62 6.83 -21.22
N PRO A 145 -24.78 8.11 -20.81
CA PRO A 145 -23.70 9.09 -20.94
C PRO A 145 -22.43 8.68 -20.20
N ALA A 146 -22.53 8.21 -18.96
CA ALA A 146 -21.38 7.77 -18.19
C ALA A 146 -20.71 6.51 -18.77
N ILE A 147 -21.51 5.55 -19.27
CA ILE A 147 -21.01 4.33 -19.91
C ILE A 147 -20.23 4.68 -21.18
N VAL A 148 -20.79 5.54 -22.04
CA VAL A 148 -20.13 5.97 -23.28
C VAL A 148 -18.84 6.72 -22.97
N ALA A 149 -18.87 7.64 -22.00
CA ALA A 149 -17.67 8.37 -21.57
C ALA A 149 -16.59 7.43 -21.01
N ALA A 150 -16.97 6.46 -20.16
CA ALA A 150 -16.03 5.48 -19.61
C ALA A 150 -15.34 4.65 -20.71
N ALA A 151 -16.09 4.21 -21.72
CA ALA A 151 -15.56 3.46 -22.85
C ALA A 151 -14.66 4.31 -23.76
N ALA A 152 -15.07 5.56 -24.04
CA ALA A 152 -14.29 6.50 -24.84
C ALA A 152 -12.96 6.86 -24.16
N SER A 153 -12.98 7.19 -22.86
CA SER A 153 -11.77 7.47 -22.08
C SER A 153 -10.83 6.26 -22.04
N LEU A 154 -11.36 5.04 -21.81
CA LEU A 154 -10.52 3.84 -21.80
C LEU A 154 -9.84 3.59 -23.15
N ARG A 155 -10.56 3.80 -24.26
CA ARG A 155 -10.00 3.70 -25.61
C ARG A 155 -8.90 4.73 -25.84
N ALA A 156 -9.11 5.97 -25.41
CA ALA A 156 -8.14 7.05 -25.57
C ALA A 156 -6.85 6.73 -24.81
N VAL A 157 -6.93 6.42 -23.51
CA VAL A 157 -5.71 6.13 -22.71
C VAL A 157 -4.97 4.89 -23.23
N ARG A 158 -5.70 3.86 -23.70
CA ARG A 158 -5.09 2.63 -24.22
C ARG A 158 -4.37 2.82 -25.54
N ALA A 159 -4.74 3.83 -26.34
CA ALA A 159 -4.04 4.11 -27.60
C ALA A 159 -2.60 4.60 -27.35
N GLU A 160 -2.36 5.25 -26.21
CA GLU A 160 -1.08 5.86 -25.85
C GLU A 160 -0.36 5.13 -24.71
N ALA A 161 -1.02 4.18 -24.05
CA ALA A 161 -0.58 3.53 -22.83
C ALA A 161 0.84 2.95 -22.89
N ALA A 162 1.25 2.33 -24.00
CA ALA A 162 2.58 1.72 -24.10
C ALA A 162 3.70 2.78 -24.12
N ALA A 163 3.52 3.85 -24.91
CA ALA A 163 4.48 4.94 -24.99
C ALA A 163 4.53 5.71 -23.67
N GLU A 164 3.36 6.00 -23.09
CA GLU A 164 3.28 6.72 -21.83
C GLU A 164 3.83 5.88 -20.65
N ALA A 165 3.59 4.57 -20.63
CA ALA A 165 4.16 3.69 -19.62
C ALA A 165 5.69 3.72 -19.63
N GLY A 166 6.31 3.76 -20.81
CA GLY A 166 7.77 3.93 -20.94
C GLY A 166 8.24 5.25 -20.32
N ARG A 167 7.59 6.35 -20.69
CA ARG A 167 7.93 7.69 -20.18
C ARG A 167 7.75 7.82 -18.67
N LEU A 168 6.62 7.35 -18.13
CA LEU A 168 6.36 7.39 -16.70
C LEU A 168 7.26 6.43 -15.92
N ARG A 169 7.66 5.28 -16.48
CA ARG A 169 8.68 4.41 -15.87
C ARG A 169 9.99 5.15 -15.69
N GLU A 170 10.45 5.89 -16.69
CA GLU A 170 11.67 6.69 -16.56
C GLU A 170 11.56 7.77 -15.46
N LEU A 171 10.42 8.45 -15.38
CA LEU A 171 10.18 9.47 -14.36
C LEU A 171 10.08 8.88 -12.95
N THR A 172 9.36 7.76 -12.80
CA THR A 172 9.25 7.06 -11.52
C THR A 172 10.59 6.46 -11.09
N GLU A 173 11.38 5.91 -12.01
CA GLU A 173 12.74 5.44 -11.72
C GLU A 173 13.66 6.58 -11.24
N ARG A 174 13.56 7.78 -11.82
CA ARG A 174 14.31 8.95 -11.32
C ARG A 174 13.98 9.24 -9.87
N ILE A 175 12.70 9.23 -9.50
CA ILE A 175 12.27 9.43 -8.11
C ILE A 175 12.82 8.31 -7.23
N ARG A 176 12.61 7.04 -7.61
CA ARG A 176 13.08 5.87 -6.84
C ARG A 176 14.59 5.88 -6.60
N ALA A 177 15.37 6.28 -7.61
CA ALA A 177 16.83 6.29 -7.52
C ALA A 177 17.39 7.50 -6.75
N ARG A 178 16.79 8.69 -6.90
CA ARG A 178 17.34 9.92 -6.32
C ARG A 178 16.89 10.19 -4.90
N VAL A 179 15.64 9.85 -4.55
CA VAL A 179 15.11 10.14 -3.20
C VAL A 179 16.01 9.58 -2.09
N PRO A 180 16.51 8.32 -2.13
CA PRO A 180 17.41 7.80 -1.09
C PRO A 180 18.73 8.56 -0.95
N GLY A 181 19.21 9.21 -2.02
CA GLY A 181 20.43 10.02 -2.00
C GLY A 181 20.20 11.47 -1.56
N LEU A 182 18.97 11.96 -1.70
CA LEU A 182 18.57 13.34 -1.38
C LEU A 182 18.02 13.48 0.04
N VAL A 183 17.38 12.42 0.55
CA VAL A 183 16.71 12.41 1.85
C VAL A 183 17.26 11.25 2.68
N PRO A 184 17.97 11.53 3.79
CA PRO A 184 18.43 10.49 4.70
C PRO A 184 17.26 9.69 5.27
N ASP A 185 17.50 8.43 5.64
CA ASP A 185 16.53 7.59 6.35
C ASP A 185 15.18 7.44 5.60
N VAL A 186 15.27 7.11 4.31
CA VAL A 186 14.12 6.81 3.46
C VAL A 186 14.14 5.36 3.00
N GLU A 187 12.96 4.74 2.99
CA GLU A 187 12.72 3.43 2.38
C GLU A 187 11.81 3.59 1.16
N VAL A 188 12.28 3.24 -0.04
CA VAL A 188 11.43 3.15 -1.23
C VAL A 188 10.80 1.76 -1.26
N VAL A 189 9.47 1.69 -1.31
CA VAL A 189 8.70 0.44 -1.19
C VAL A 189 8.13 -0.01 -2.54
N GLY A 190 7.63 -1.25 -2.58
CA GLY A 190 7.08 -1.88 -3.79
C GLY A 190 8.15 -2.55 -4.66
N ASP A 191 7.69 -3.45 -5.54
CA ASP A 191 8.57 -4.24 -6.42
C ASP A 191 9.32 -3.31 -7.41
N PRO A 192 10.67 -3.40 -7.49
CA PRO A 192 11.48 -2.53 -8.35
C PRO A 192 11.39 -2.89 -9.83
N VAL A 193 10.72 -3.98 -10.22
CA VAL A 193 10.63 -4.45 -11.60
C VAL A 193 9.17 -4.60 -12.03
N ARG A 194 8.40 -5.40 -11.31
CA ARG A 194 6.99 -5.71 -11.62
C ARG A 194 6.07 -4.72 -10.95
N ARG A 195 5.96 -3.53 -11.55
CA ARG A 195 5.13 -2.45 -11.02
C ARG A 195 4.49 -1.61 -12.10
N LEU A 196 3.40 -0.96 -11.70
CA LEU A 196 2.73 0.08 -12.47
C LEU A 196 3.71 1.20 -12.83
N PRO A 197 3.59 1.78 -14.04
CA PRO A 197 4.57 2.72 -14.57
C PRO A 197 4.56 4.08 -13.88
N HIS A 198 3.49 4.41 -13.15
CA HIS A 198 3.16 5.77 -12.73
C HIS A 198 3.14 5.96 -11.21
N LEU A 199 3.41 4.90 -10.42
CA LEU A 199 3.39 4.95 -8.97
C LEU A 199 4.79 4.78 -8.39
N VAL A 200 5.11 5.65 -7.42
CA VAL A 200 6.24 5.47 -6.51
C VAL A 200 5.78 5.77 -5.11
N THR A 201 6.12 4.89 -4.18
CA THR A 201 5.87 5.11 -2.76
C THR A 201 7.17 4.95 -1.99
N PHE A 202 7.38 5.86 -1.05
CA PHE A 202 8.52 5.83 -0.15
C PHE A 202 8.10 6.34 1.23
N SER A 203 8.80 5.87 2.25
CA SER A 203 8.58 6.22 3.65
C SER A 203 9.77 6.99 4.18
N CYS A 204 9.54 8.20 4.66
CA CYS A 204 10.54 9.01 5.34
C CYS A 204 10.48 8.73 6.84
N LEU A 205 11.53 8.14 7.41
CA LEU A 205 11.58 7.95 8.86
C LEU A 205 11.64 9.28 9.59
N TYR A 206 11.07 9.30 10.79
CA TYR A 206 10.98 10.43 11.71
C TYR A 206 10.14 11.59 11.17
N VAL A 207 9.12 11.27 10.39
CA VAL A 207 8.27 12.24 9.71
C VAL A 207 6.81 11.87 9.92
N ASP A 208 6.04 12.83 10.41
CA ASP A 208 4.60 12.75 10.35
C ASP A 208 4.12 12.93 8.89
N GLY A 209 3.43 11.91 8.36
CA GLY A 209 3.02 11.88 6.96
C GLY A 209 2.05 13.00 6.60
N GLU A 210 1.09 13.31 7.47
CA GLU A 210 0.11 14.38 7.22
C GLU A 210 0.80 15.75 7.15
N THR A 211 1.71 16.03 8.09
CA THR A 211 2.50 17.25 8.08
C THR A 211 3.34 17.38 6.81
N LEU A 212 4.00 16.30 6.36
CA LEU A 212 4.77 16.32 5.11
C LEU A 212 3.88 16.57 3.89
N LEU A 213 2.70 15.94 3.82
CA LEU A 213 1.73 16.16 2.76
C LEU A 213 1.29 17.63 2.71
N HIS A 214 1.04 18.27 3.86
CA HIS A 214 0.72 19.68 3.93
C HIS A 214 1.86 20.60 3.47
N GLU A 215 3.11 20.30 3.83
CA GLU A 215 4.25 21.09 3.36
C GLU A 215 4.46 20.95 1.84
N LEU A 216 4.23 19.75 1.29
CA LEU A 216 4.28 19.52 -0.16
C LEU A 216 3.13 20.23 -0.90
N ASP A 217 1.92 20.25 -0.33
CA ASP A 217 0.78 21.00 -0.87
C ASP A 217 1.06 22.51 -0.90
N ARG A 218 1.64 23.07 0.17
CA ARG A 218 2.11 24.47 0.21
C ARG A 218 3.17 24.78 -0.85
N ALA A 219 3.98 23.79 -1.22
CA ALA A 219 4.94 23.88 -2.31
C ALA A 219 4.33 23.61 -3.71
N GLY A 220 3.01 23.44 -3.78
CA GLY A 220 2.27 23.23 -5.03
C GLY A 220 2.38 21.80 -5.57
N PHE A 221 2.41 20.80 -4.69
CA PHE A 221 2.36 19.38 -5.07
C PHE A 221 1.20 18.67 -4.37
N SER A 222 0.33 18.05 -5.17
CA SER A 222 -0.69 17.14 -4.64
C SER A 222 -0.16 15.71 -4.68
N VAL A 223 0.16 15.18 -3.50
CA VAL A 223 0.56 13.78 -3.29
C VAL A 223 -0.40 13.12 -2.31
N SER A 224 -0.34 11.79 -2.20
CA SER A 224 -1.16 11.05 -1.23
C SER A 224 -0.28 10.34 -0.20
N SER A 225 -0.91 9.87 0.87
CA SER A 225 -0.37 8.83 1.75
C SER A 225 -1.12 7.52 1.50
N GLY A 226 -0.50 6.39 1.80
CA GLY A 226 -1.11 5.06 1.79
C GLY A 226 -2.37 4.96 2.66
N SER A 227 -2.46 5.75 3.74
CA SER A 227 -3.63 5.83 4.63
C SER A 227 -4.84 6.57 4.02
N SER A 228 -4.70 7.18 2.83
CA SER A 228 -5.68 8.14 2.29
C SER A 228 -7.07 7.55 1.98
N CYS A 229 -7.25 6.23 1.97
CA CYS A 229 -8.57 5.61 1.81
C CYS A 229 -9.43 5.60 3.10
N THR A 230 -8.86 5.93 4.26
CA THR A 230 -9.57 6.05 5.54
C THR A 230 -9.32 7.43 6.14
N SER A 231 -9.91 8.48 5.55
CA SER A 231 -9.75 9.89 5.96
C SER A 231 -10.24 10.22 7.39
N SER A 232 -10.50 9.23 8.24
CA SER A 232 -11.13 9.40 9.56
C SER A 232 -10.50 8.57 10.67
N THR A 233 -9.49 7.75 10.39
CA THR A 233 -8.80 6.95 11.41
C THR A 233 -7.30 7.07 11.20
N LEU A 234 -6.56 7.40 12.25
CA LEU A 234 -5.09 7.42 12.36
C LEU A 234 -4.46 6.02 12.17
N THR A 235 -5.15 5.12 11.48
CA THR A 235 -4.73 3.76 11.24
C THR A 235 -3.68 3.73 10.13
N PRO A 236 -2.57 3.00 10.32
CA PRO A 236 -1.52 2.89 9.32
C PRO A 236 -2.07 2.19 8.08
N SER A 237 -1.46 2.44 6.91
CA SER A 237 -1.81 1.73 5.68
C SER A 237 -1.82 0.22 5.93
N HIS A 238 -2.95 -0.44 5.66
CA HIS A 238 -3.06 -1.89 5.77
C HIS A 238 -2.14 -2.59 4.77
N VAL A 239 -1.87 -1.95 3.62
CA VAL A 239 -0.92 -2.46 2.62
C VAL A 239 0.50 -2.45 3.16
N LEU A 240 0.98 -1.31 3.68
CA LEU A 240 2.34 -1.22 4.23
C LEU A 240 2.52 -2.12 5.45
N LYS A 241 1.47 -2.23 6.28
CA LYS A 241 1.40 -3.19 7.39
C LYS A 241 1.52 -4.63 6.91
N ALA A 242 0.76 -5.03 5.89
CA ALA A 242 0.81 -6.37 5.32
C ALA A 242 2.19 -6.70 4.69
N MET A 243 2.89 -5.69 4.16
CA MET A 243 4.25 -5.80 3.65
C MET A 243 5.32 -5.86 4.75
N GLY A 244 4.97 -5.48 6.00
CA GLY A 244 5.93 -5.36 7.09
C GLY A 244 6.99 -4.27 6.87
N VAL A 245 6.67 -3.23 6.10
CA VAL A 245 7.53 -2.08 5.83
C VAL A 245 7.12 -0.90 6.70
N VAL A 246 7.99 0.11 6.81
CA VAL A 246 7.71 1.32 7.60
C VAL A 246 6.48 2.02 7.02
N SER A 247 5.46 2.24 7.85
CA SER A 247 4.23 2.93 7.48
C SER A 247 4.29 4.43 7.77
N GLU A 248 5.15 4.84 8.70
CA GLU A 248 5.45 6.23 9.03
C GLU A 248 5.96 7.06 7.84
N GLY A 249 5.52 8.33 7.78
CA GLY A 249 6.08 9.30 6.84
C GLY A 249 5.96 8.90 5.37
N ASN A 250 5.00 8.04 5.05
CA ASN A 250 4.81 7.50 3.72
C ASN A 250 4.25 8.55 2.76
N VAL A 251 4.81 8.60 1.55
CA VAL A 251 4.40 9.46 0.45
C VAL A 251 4.23 8.61 -0.78
N ARG A 252 3.02 8.64 -1.35
CA ARG A 252 2.69 8.06 -2.65
C ARG A 252 2.64 9.18 -3.69
N VAL A 253 3.57 9.10 -4.64
CA VAL A 253 3.59 9.93 -5.83
C VAL A 253 2.92 9.16 -6.97
N SER A 254 1.82 9.72 -7.48
CA SER A 254 1.08 9.19 -8.62
C SER A 254 1.21 10.16 -9.80
N LEU A 255 1.98 9.78 -10.82
CA LEU A 255 2.18 10.62 -11.99
C LEU A 255 0.98 10.50 -12.95
N PRO A 256 0.31 11.60 -13.30
CA PRO A 256 -0.75 11.55 -14.29
C PRO A 256 -0.21 11.30 -15.71
N PHE A 257 -1.10 10.95 -16.64
CA PHE A 257 -0.79 10.97 -18.07
C PHE A 257 -0.31 12.37 -18.47
N GLY A 258 0.81 12.44 -19.18
CA GLY A 258 1.44 13.69 -19.62
C GLY A 258 2.22 14.43 -18.54
N ALA A 259 2.45 13.86 -17.35
CA ALA A 259 3.24 14.48 -16.27
C ALA A 259 4.57 15.07 -16.75
N ASP A 260 4.90 16.30 -16.42
CA ASP A 260 6.13 16.95 -16.92
C ASP A 260 7.37 16.43 -16.17
N ALA A 261 8.44 16.16 -16.92
CA ALA A 261 9.74 15.85 -16.34
C ALA A 261 10.27 17.01 -15.47
N ALA A 262 10.03 18.26 -15.87
CA ALA A 262 10.46 19.43 -15.11
C ALA A 262 9.76 19.52 -13.74
N GLU A 263 8.50 19.08 -13.65
CA GLU A 263 7.79 19.01 -12.36
C GLU A 263 8.36 17.93 -11.44
N VAL A 264 8.80 16.80 -12.00
CA VAL A 264 9.50 15.75 -11.25
C VAL A 264 10.84 16.26 -10.71
N GLU A 265 11.60 17.01 -11.51
CA GLU A 265 12.83 17.64 -11.05
C GLU A 265 12.56 18.66 -9.93
N ARG A 266 11.54 19.52 -10.10
CA ARG A 266 11.10 20.47 -9.06
C ARG A 266 10.70 19.76 -7.76
N PHE A 267 10.03 18.61 -7.87
CA PHE A 267 9.65 17.81 -6.70
C PHE A 267 10.89 17.30 -5.96
N LEU A 268 11.87 16.77 -6.69
CA LEU A 268 13.13 16.27 -6.11
C LEU A 268 13.96 17.38 -5.46
N ASP A 269 13.89 18.61 -5.95
CA ASP A 269 14.58 19.76 -5.35
C ASP A 269 13.90 20.25 -4.06
N VAL A 270 12.57 20.18 -3.99
CA VAL A 270 11.78 20.65 -2.84
C VAL A 270 11.76 19.62 -1.69
N LEU A 271 11.69 18.33 -2.03
CA LEU A 271 11.45 17.25 -1.06
C LEU A 271 12.44 17.26 0.14
N PRO A 272 13.77 17.44 -0.03
CA PRO A 272 14.70 17.42 1.10
C PRO A 272 14.43 18.52 2.12
N GLY A 273 14.12 19.73 1.65
CA GLY A 273 13.81 20.87 2.50
C GLY A 273 12.50 20.66 3.27
N ALA A 274 11.48 20.11 2.61
CA ALA A 274 10.21 19.77 3.25
C ALA A 274 10.41 18.72 4.35
N VAL A 275 11.11 17.63 4.06
CA VAL A 275 11.38 16.56 5.04
C VAL A 275 12.23 17.08 6.22
N ALA A 276 13.28 17.86 5.95
CA ALA A 276 14.11 18.43 7.00
C ALA A 276 13.31 19.34 7.94
N GLY A 277 12.44 20.20 7.39
CA GLY A 277 11.59 21.08 8.18
C GLY A 277 10.60 20.34 9.08
N VAL A 278 10.05 19.20 8.63
CA VAL A 278 9.18 18.36 9.48
C VAL A 278 9.98 17.65 10.58
N ARG A 279 11.15 17.10 10.25
CA ARG A 279 12.03 16.43 11.22
C ARG A 279 12.49 17.36 12.33
N GLU A 280 12.80 18.62 12.00
CA GLU A 280 13.19 19.64 12.98
C GLU A 280 12.06 19.93 13.98
N LYS A 281 10.82 20.09 13.51
CA LYS A 281 9.64 20.32 14.36
C LYS A 281 9.37 19.17 15.34
N LEU A 282 9.72 17.94 14.95
CA LEU A 282 9.55 16.73 15.77
C LEU A 282 10.79 16.39 16.64
N GLY A 283 11.86 17.17 16.53
CA GLY A 283 13.12 16.90 17.25
C GLY A 283 13.75 15.55 16.88
N ALA A 284 13.62 15.13 15.61
CA ALA A 284 14.21 13.88 15.11
C ALA A 284 15.75 13.90 15.23
N PRO A 285 16.40 12.74 15.48
CA PRO A 285 17.85 12.67 15.61
C PRO A 285 18.56 13.02 14.28
N VAL A 286 19.53 13.94 14.33
CA VAL A 286 20.20 14.50 13.13
C VAL A 286 21.52 13.78 12.77
N ALA A 287 22.10 12.98 13.67
CA ALA A 287 23.32 12.20 13.45
C ALA A 287 23.48 11.11 14.53
N PRO A 288 24.27 10.04 14.29
CA PRO A 288 24.56 9.06 15.33
C PRO A 288 25.29 9.71 16.51
N ALA A 289 24.72 9.57 17.71
CA ALA A 289 25.34 10.04 18.94
C ALA A 289 26.52 9.15 19.35
N ALA A 290 27.40 9.69 20.21
CA ALA A 290 28.54 8.95 20.76
C ALA A 290 28.11 7.61 21.39
N ALA A 291 28.96 6.59 21.28
CA ALA A 291 28.67 5.26 21.79
C ALA A 291 28.42 5.29 23.31
N GLY A 292 27.19 4.96 23.71
CA GLY A 292 26.82 4.90 25.10
C GLY A 292 27.31 3.64 25.81
N THR A 293 27.28 3.69 27.13
CA THR A 293 27.84 2.64 28.02
C THR A 293 26.76 1.82 28.73
N LEU A 294 25.48 2.09 28.50
CA LEU A 294 24.37 1.41 29.19
C LEU A 294 24.15 -0.01 28.64
N ASP A 295 23.85 -0.96 29.52
CA ASP A 295 23.40 -2.31 29.15
C ASP A 295 21.93 -2.31 28.70
N GLU A 296 21.08 -1.60 29.44
CA GLU A 296 19.64 -1.55 29.19
C GLU A 296 19.12 -0.12 29.38
N LEU A 297 18.11 0.26 28.59
CA LEU A 297 17.42 1.54 28.69
C LEU A 297 15.93 1.34 28.41
N THR A 298 15.06 1.96 29.20
CA THR A 298 13.62 2.00 28.94
C THR A 298 13.20 3.42 28.55
N VAL A 299 12.37 3.50 27.52
CA VAL A 299 11.75 4.72 27.01
C VAL A 299 10.25 4.60 27.22
N ASP A 300 9.65 5.59 27.87
CA ASP A 300 8.20 5.68 28.05
C ASP A 300 7.62 6.59 26.96
N ALA A 301 6.91 5.99 26.01
CA ALA A 301 6.19 6.66 24.92
C ALA A 301 4.68 6.36 25.00
N LEU A 302 4.15 6.10 26.20
CA LEU A 302 2.72 5.88 26.42
C LEU A 302 1.93 7.17 26.16
N GLY A 303 0.84 7.08 25.39
CA GLY A 303 0.03 8.22 24.98
C GLY A 303 0.59 9.00 23.79
N GLU A 304 1.80 8.67 23.33
CA GLU A 304 2.38 9.20 22.11
C GLU A 304 1.90 8.40 20.89
N ARG A 305 1.83 9.06 19.72
CA ARG A 305 1.46 8.45 18.44
C ARG A 305 2.63 8.50 17.48
N CYS A 306 2.67 7.56 16.53
CA CYS A 306 3.57 7.56 15.39
C CYS A 306 3.65 8.99 14.79
N PRO A 307 4.86 9.56 14.61
CA PRO A 307 6.19 8.91 14.59
C PRO A 307 6.95 8.81 15.94
N LEU A 308 6.39 9.31 17.05
CA LEU A 308 7.15 9.57 18.26
C LEU A 308 7.79 8.33 18.93
N PRO A 309 7.11 7.17 19.08
CA PRO A 309 7.73 5.99 19.68
C PRO A 309 9.01 5.53 18.95
N VAL A 310 9.05 5.66 17.62
CA VAL A 310 10.21 5.32 16.78
C VAL A 310 11.31 6.38 16.89
N ILE A 311 10.94 7.66 17.00
CA ILE A 311 11.89 8.76 17.25
C ILE A 311 12.59 8.57 18.60
N GLU A 312 11.84 8.29 19.66
CA GLU A 312 12.42 8.09 20.99
C GLU A 312 13.28 6.83 21.07
N LEU A 313 12.89 5.75 20.39
CA LEU A 313 13.75 4.58 20.17
C LEU A 313 15.07 4.97 19.49
N ALA A 314 15.00 5.74 18.40
CA ALA A 314 16.17 6.15 17.64
C ALA A 314 17.11 7.07 18.44
N LYS A 315 16.57 7.93 19.31
CA LYS A 315 17.36 8.76 20.25
C LYS A 315 18.00 7.91 21.36
N ALA A 316 17.31 6.87 21.83
CA ALA A 316 17.74 6.02 22.92
C ALA A 316 18.80 4.99 22.50
N LEU A 317 18.70 4.41 21.30
CA LEU A 317 19.56 3.30 20.86
C LEU A 317 21.06 3.63 20.91
N PRO A 318 21.55 4.82 20.50
CA PRO A 318 22.97 5.16 20.62
C PRO A 318 23.50 5.17 22.06
N ARG A 319 22.63 5.31 23.07
CA ARG A 319 22.98 5.39 24.50
C ARG A 319 23.26 4.02 25.13
N VAL A 320 22.85 2.92 24.49
CA VAL A 320 23.20 1.56 24.92
C VAL A 320 24.42 1.06 24.15
N ARG A 321 25.23 0.22 24.78
CA ARG A 321 26.37 -0.43 24.11
C ARG A 321 25.88 -1.42 23.04
N VAL A 322 26.76 -1.80 22.12
CA VAL A 322 26.48 -2.93 21.21
C VAL A 322 26.20 -4.20 22.04
N GLY A 323 25.11 -4.88 21.71
CA GLY A 323 24.53 -6.00 22.46
C GLY A 323 23.56 -5.60 23.57
N GLY A 324 23.51 -4.32 23.96
CA GLY A 324 22.54 -3.78 24.92
C GLY A 324 21.14 -3.63 24.32
N THR A 325 20.14 -3.41 25.18
CA THR A 325 18.73 -3.36 24.76
C THR A 325 18.03 -2.06 25.14
N VAL A 326 17.21 -1.56 24.22
CA VAL A 326 16.22 -0.51 24.49
C VAL A 326 14.82 -1.14 24.55
N THR A 327 14.06 -0.80 25.58
CA THR A 327 12.63 -1.15 25.70
C THR A 327 11.80 0.10 25.47
N VAL A 328 10.90 0.08 24.49
CA VAL A 328 9.95 1.18 24.22
C VAL A 328 8.59 0.77 24.74
N LEU A 329 8.02 1.55 25.66
CA LEU A 329 6.65 1.38 26.13
C LEU A 329 5.73 2.20 25.24
N SER A 330 4.75 1.58 24.59
CA SER A 330 3.80 2.29 23.72
C SER A 330 2.42 1.64 23.74
N ASP A 331 1.38 2.45 23.70
CA ASP A 331 -0.04 2.08 23.51
C ASP A 331 -0.55 2.49 22.12
N ASP A 332 0.38 2.74 21.19
CA ASP A 332 0.11 2.93 19.77
C ASP A 332 0.14 1.59 19.02
N GLU A 333 -0.95 1.27 18.33
CA GLU A 333 -1.06 0.06 17.50
C GLU A 333 -0.08 0.09 16.31
N VAL A 334 0.30 1.29 15.85
CA VAL A 334 1.28 1.46 14.77
C VAL A 334 2.67 1.00 15.18
N ALA A 335 3.03 1.12 16.47
CA ALA A 335 4.34 0.73 16.98
C ALA A 335 4.64 -0.77 16.78
N ALA A 336 3.60 -1.62 16.76
CA ALA A 336 3.72 -3.04 16.47
C ALA A 336 4.19 -3.34 15.03
N VAL A 337 4.04 -2.38 14.12
CA VAL A 337 4.45 -2.47 12.71
C VAL A 337 5.76 -1.71 12.50
N ASP A 338 5.81 -0.46 12.96
CA ASP A 338 6.92 0.44 12.65
C ASP A 338 8.20 0.11 13.43
N ILE A 339 8.13 -0.37 14.68
CA ILE A 339 9.34 -0.74 15.45
C ILE A 339 10.07 -1.93 14.79
N PRO A 340 9.39 -3.06 14.48
CA PRO A 340 10.04 -4.15 13.75
C PRO A 340 10.59 -3.73 12.39
N ALA A 341 9.81 -2.95 11.62
CA ALA A 341 10.25 -2.46 10.32
C ALA A 341 11.47 -1.53 10.43
N TRP A 342 11.50 -0.64 11.42
CA TRP A 342 12.64 0.22 11.73
C TRP A 342 13.88 -0.61 12.11
N CYS A 343 13.72 -1.64 12.95
CA CYS A 343 14.82 -2.53 13.33
C CYS A 343 15.42 -3.19 12.10
N TRP A 344 14.58 -3.70 11.19
CA TRP A 344 15.03 -4.27 9.93
C TRP A 344 15.83 -3.26 9.10
N THR A 345 15.27 -2.07 8.87
CA THR A 345 15.90 -0.99 8.09
C THR A 345 17.22 -0.52 8.71
N ARG A 346 17.30 -0.46 10.04
CA ARG A 346 18.50 -0.06 10.79
C ARG A 346 19.46 -1.20 11.12
N LYS A 347 19.18 -2.42 10.65
CA LYS A 347 19.97 -3.63 10.94
C LYS A 347 20.15 -3.88 12.44
N GLN A 348 19.08 -3.67 13.21
CA GLN A 348 18.98 -3.97 14.63
C GLN A 348 18.12 -5.22 14.82
N GLU A 349 18.21 -5.84 15.99
CA GLU A 349 17.40 -7.01 16.32
C GLU A 349 16.15 -6.57 17.08
N TYR A 350 14.98 -6.86 16.51
CA TYR A 350 13.72 -6.81 17.25
C TYR A 350 13.56 -8.10 18.06
N VAL A 351 13.73 -8.00 19.38
CA VAL A 351 13.69 -9.14 20.30
C VAL A 351 12.25 -9.63 20.51
N GLY A 352 11.29 -8.72 20.42
CA GLY A 352 9.87 -9.03 20.49
C GLY A 352 9.09 -8.16 21.49
N PRO A 353 7.75 -8.30 21.51
CA PRO A 353 6.89 -7.58 22.43
C PRO A 353 6.78 -8.31 23.78
N ARG A 354 6.54 -7.55 24.85
CA ARG A 354 6.14 -8.06 26.17
C ARG A 354 4.87 -7.33 26.60
N GLU A 355 3.81 -8.09 26.89
CA GLU A 355 2.55 -7.53 27.38
C GLU A 355 2.73 -6.86 28.74
N ARG A 356 1.95 -5.80 28.96
CA ARG A 356 1.91 -5.00 30.20
C ARG A 356 0.46 -4.66 30.53
N GLU A 357 0.23 -4.21 31.76
CA GLU A 357 -1.08 -3.75 32.22
C GLU A 357 -1.58 -2.54 31.42
N ARG A 358 -0.66 -1.69 30.95
CA ARG A 358 -0.93 -0.57 30.03
C ARG A 358 0.08 -0.58 28.89
N GLY A 359 -0.42 -0.75 27.66
CA GLY A 359 0.38 -0.77 26.44
C GLY A 359 1.22 -2.04 26.26
N VAL A 360 2.19 -1.97 25.33
CA VAL A 360 3.11 -3.06 24.99
C VAL A 360 4.55 -2.56 25.15
N ALA A 361 5.42 -3.41 25.68
CA ALA A 361 6.85 -3.15 25.78
C ALA A 361 7.59 -3.82 24.61
N TYR A 362 8.08 -3.01 23.67
CA TYR A 362 8.82 -3.46 22.49
C TYR A 362 10.32 -3.48 22.79
N VAL A 363 10.96 -4.65 22.72
CA VAL A 363 12.38 -4.80 23.06
C VAL A 363 13.23 -4.86 21.80
N VAL A 364 14.23 -3.99 21.72
CA VAL A 364 15.17 -3.87 20.60
C VAL A 364 16.60 -4.03 21.10
N ARG A 365 17.40 -4.87 20.45
CA ARG A 365 18.81 -5.05 20.74
C ARG A 365 19.67 -4.34 19.70
N ARG A 366 20.64 -3.56 20.19
CA ARG A 366 21.60 -2.85 19.35
C ARG A 366 22.64 -3.82 18.81
N LEU A 367 22.77 -3.91 17.49
CA LEU A 367 23.76 -4.77 16.83
C LEU A 367 24.97 -4.00 16.25
N VAL A 368 24.81 -2.70 15.97
CA VAL A 368 25.85 -1.84 15.37
C VAL A 368 26.05 -0.52 16.11
#